data_AF-A0A6M9Q0L1-F1
#
_entry.id   AF-A0A6M9Q0L1-F1
#
_cell.length_a   1.000
_cell.length_b   1.000
_cell.length_c   1.000
_cell.angle_alpha   90.00
_cell.angle_beta   90.00
_cell.angle_gamma   90.00
#
_symmetry.space_group_name_H-M   'P 1'
#
loop_
_entity.id
_entity.type
_entity.pdbx_description
1 polymer ?
#
loop_
_entity_poly.entity_id
_entity_poly.type
_entity_poly.pdbx_seq_one_letter_code
_entity_poly.pdbx_strand_id
1 'polypeptide(L)'
;MIDLGVSKLALIAVVALIVVGPDRLPKVARMAGNLFGRMQRYMADVKSEVSRQMEVEEFKKLREESTAAFKEVETSLQSTVQEAGGNLSDQADVYGSHLNTLPLDAKEVLAKSTRQGRKSWGVRRAARPTWYKHSTGVRTRVQSGAARMKRFQYSANNT
;
A
#
# COMPACT_ATOMS: atom_id res chain seq x y z
N MET A 1 30.34 3.30 -19.03
CA MET A 1 29.00 3.75 -19.43
C MET A 1 27.98 3.28 -18.39
N ILE A 2 27.92 3.99 -17.27
CA ILE A 2 26.74 3.98 -16.40
C ILE A 2 25.95 5.19 -16.88
N ASP A 3 25.13 4.98 -17.91
CA ASP A 3 24.16 5.99 -18.31
C ASP A 3 23.06 6.13 -17.23
N LEU A 4 23.12 5.35 -16.14
CA LEU A 4 22.47 5.65 -14.84
C LEU A 4 23.21 6.80 -14.12
N GLY A 5 23.33 7.94 -14.79
CA GLY A 5 23.88 9.14 -14.18
C GLY A 5 22.99 9.66 -13.06
N VAL A 6 23.51 10.61 -12.27
CA VAL A 6 22.76 11.36 -11.24
C VAL A 6 21.43 11.89 -11.80
N SER A 7 21.39 12.22 -13.10
CA SER A 7 20.21 12.64 -13.84
C SER A 7 19.08 11.60 -13.87
N LYS A 8 19.35 10.32 -14.14
CA LYS A 8 18.30 9.27 -14.16
C LYS A 8 17.78 8.96 -12.77
N LEU A 9 18.64 8.98 -11.75
CA LEU A 9 18.21 8.86 -10.36
C LEU A 9 17.31 10.03 -9.94
N ALA A 10 17.65 11.26 -10.34
CA ALA A 10 16.82 12.43 -10.11
C ALA A 10 15.45 12.29 -10.79
N LEU A 11 15.40 11.82 -12.04
CA LEU A 11 14.15 11.56 -12.76
C LEU A 11 13.26 10.56 -12.00
N ILE A 12 13.82 9.42 -11.58
CA ILE A 12 13.09 8.40 -10.81
C ILE A 12 12.58 8.97 -9.49
N ALA A 13 13.39 9.78 -8.79
CA ALA A 13 12.97 10.44 -7.56
C ALA A 13 11.79 11.39 -7.78
N VAL A 14 11.79 12.14 -8.88
CA VAL A 14 10.67 13.02 -9.26
C VAL A 14 9.41 12.21 -9.58
N VAL A 15 9.53 11.13 -10.36
CA VAL A 15 8.40 10.23 -10.66
C VAL A 15 7.83 9.62 -9.37
N ALA A 16 8.70 9.15 -8.48
CA ALA A 16 8.30 8.59 -7.20
C ALA A 16 7.56 9.63 -6.32
N LEU A 17 7.99 10.89 -6.32
CA LEU A 17 7.31 11.98 -5.61
C LEU A 17 5.91 12.23 -6.15
N ILE A 18 5.71 12.16 -7.47
CA ILE A 18 4.40 12.38 -8.10
C ILE A 18 3.45 11.22 -7.78
N VAL A 19 3.92 9.97 -7.94
CA VAL A 19 3.08 8.76 -7.79
C VAL A 19 2.76 8.46 -6.33
N VAL A 20 3.77 8.51 -5.44
CA VAL A 20 3.62 8.16 -4.02
C VAL A 20 3.15 9.37 -3.21
N GLY A 21 3.54 10.57 -3.62
CA GLY A 21 3.33 11.81 -2.90
C GLY A 21 4.48 12.14 -1.92
N PRO A 22 4.87 13.42 -1.77
CA PRO A 22 5.98 13.85 -0.92
C PRO A 22 5.79 13.50 0.56
N ASP A 23 4.56 13.48 1.05
CA ASP A 23 4.26 13.17 2.46
C ASP A 23 4.43 11.67 2.80
N ARG A 24 4.31 10.79 1.79
CA ARG A 24 4.29 9.34 1.98
C ARG A 24 5.61 8.67 1.61
N LEU A 25 6.38 9.24 0.69
CA LEU A 25 7.70 8.78 0.31
C LEU A 25 8.66 8.55 1.51
N PRO A 26 8.80 9.47 2.49
CA PRO A 26 9.71 9.23 3.63
C PRO A 26 9.29 8.02 4.48
N LYS A 27 7.98 7.70 4.54
CA LYS A 27 7.49 6.52 5.25
C LYS A 27 7.90 5.24 4.50
N VAL A 28 7.75 5.21 3.18
CA VAL A 28 8.14 4.07 2.33
C VAL A 28 9.66 3.88 2.34
N ALA A 29 10.43 4.95 2.19
CA ALA A 29 11.90 4.90 2.24
C ALA A 29 12.41 4.34 3.57
N ARG A 30 11.80 4.72 4.70
CA ARG A 30 12.13 4.14 6.01
C ARG A 30 11.77 2.66 6.10
N MET A 31 10.62 2.25 5.58
CA MET A 31 10.23 0.83 5.57
C MET A 31 11.16 -0.01 4.71
N ALA A 32 11.44 0.44 3.49
CA ALA A 32 12.38 -0.20 2.57
C ALA A 32 13.79 -0.26 3.19
N GLY A 33 14.30 0.87 3.70
CA GLY A 33 15.62 0.94 4.33
C GLY A 33 15.75 0.01 5.54
N ASN A 34 14.71 -0.12 6.37
CA ASN A 34 14.74 -1.02 7.53
C ASN A 34 14.71 -2.50 7.10
N LEU A 35 14.05 -2.84 6.00
CA LEU A 35 14.07 -4.18 5.41
C LEU A 35 15.43 -4.50 4.78
N PHE A 36 15.97 -3.59 3.97
CA PHE A 36 17.29 -3.73 3.37
C PHE A 36 18.39 -3.84 4.42
N GLY A 37 18.33 -3.03 5.48
CA GLY A 37 19.30 -3.09 6.58
C GLY A 37 19.26 -4.42 7.34
N ARG A 38 18.08 -5.05 7.47
CA ARG A 38 17.95 -6.40 8.02
C ARG A 38 18.52 -7.44 7.06
N MET A 39 18.15 -7.38 5.78
CA MET A 39 18.67 -8.30 4.76
C MET A 39 20.20 -8.28 4.67
N GLN A 40 20.81 -7.09 4.75
CA GLN A 40 22.27 -6.95 4.74
C GLN A 40 22.93 -7.69 5.92
N ARG A 41 22.31 -7.66 7.11
CA ARG A 41 22.80 -8.42 8.27
C ARG A 41 22.67 -9.93 8.06
N TYR A 42 21.52 -10.40 7.59
CA TYR A 42 21.33 -11.81 7.24
C TYR A 42 22.33 -12.30 6.18
N MET A 43 22.58 -11.50 5.15
CA MET A 43 23.57 -11.81 4.11
C MET A 43 24.99 -11.88 4.70
N ALA A 44 25.33 -11.05 5.69
CA ALA A 44 26.61 -11.10 6.37
C ALA A 44 26.77 -12.40 7.18
N ASP A 45 25.72 -12.79 7.91
CA ASP A 45 25.70 -14.02 8.71
C ASP A 45 25.79 -15.26 7.80
N VAL A 46 24.98 -15.31 6.74
CA VAL A 46 25.01 -16.40 5.74
C VAL A 46 26.36 -16.45 5.04
N LYS A 47 26.94 -15.30 4.67
CA LYS A 47 28.29 -15.27 4.09
C LYS A 47 29.34 -15.84 5.05
N SER A 48 29.23 -15.56 6.35
CA SER A 48 30.18 -16.07 7.35
C SER A 48 30.07 -17.58 7.59
N GLU A 49 28.86 -18.13 7.53
CA GLU A 49 28.62 -19.58 7.64
C GLU A 49 29.04 -20.32 6.36
N VAL A 50 28.65 -19.80 5.20
CA VAL A 50 28.90 -20.46 3.90
C VAL A 50 30.36 -20.31 3.47
N SER A 51 31.03 -19.19 3.78
CA SER A 51 32.48 -19.03 3.55
C SER A 51 33.33 -20.02 4.35
N ARG A 52 32.75 -20.67 5.36
CA ARG A 52 33.42 -21.70 6.17
C ARG A 52 33.17 -23.12 5.66
N GLN A 53 32.17 -23.32 4.78
CA GLN A 53 31.70 -24.65 4.36
C GLN A 53 31.76 -24.90 2.83
N MET A 54 31.83 -23.88 1.97
CA MET A 54 31.85 -24.06 0.50
C MET A 54 32.97 -23.25 -0.18
N GLU A 55 33.65 -23.87 -1.15
CA GLU A 55 34.84 -23.34 -1.83
C GLU A 55 34.51 -22.14 -2.76
N VAL A 56 35.51 -21.26 -2.91
CA VAL A 56 35.47 -19.98 -3.67
C VAL A 56 35.03 -20.15 -5.14
N GLU A 57 35.07 -21.36 -5.68
CA GLU A 57 34.77 -21.69 -7.06
C GLU A 57 33.26 -21.71 -7.39
N GLU A 58 32.42 -22.14 -6.45
CA GLU A 58 30.96 -22.13 -6.65
C GLU A 58 30.38 -20.73 -6.56
N PHE A 59 30.94 -19.87 -5.71
CA PHE A 59 30.60 -18.44 -5.67
C PHE A 59 30.94 -17.72 -6.96
N LYS A 60 32.03 -18.11 -7.65
CA LYS A 60 32.38 -17.55 -8.97
C LYS A 60 31.37 -17.98 -10.03
N LYS A 61 31.01 -19.26 -10.11
CA LYS A 61 29.97 -19.75 -11.03
C LYS A 61 28.62 -19.09 -10.78
N LEU A 62 28.18 -19.04 -9.52
CA LEU A 62 26.90 -18.41 -9.17
C LEU A 62 26.88 -16.92 -9.51
N ARG A 63 28.02 -16.23 -9.33
CA ARG A 63 28.17 -14.82 -9.71
C ARG A 63 28.15 -14.64 -11.22
N GLU A 64 28.82 -15.49 -11.98
CA GLU A 64 28.78 -15.47 -13.45
C GLU A 64 27.37 -15.75 -13.99
N GLU A 65 26.70 -16.79 -13.50
CA GLU A 65 25.31 -17.11 -13.84
C GLU A 65 24.35 -15.98 -13.47
N SER A 66 24.50 -15.41 -12.27
CA SER A 66 23.71 -14.24 -11.85
C SER A 66 23.97 -13.06 -12.77
N THR A 67 25.22 -12.75 -13.12
CA THR A 67 25.54 -11.64 -14.03
C THR A 67 24.99 -11.85 -15.44
N ALA A 68 24.95 -13.08 -15.93
CA ALA A 68 24.32 -13.41 -17.21
C ALA A 68 22.80 -13.20 -17.14
N ALA A 69 22.15 -13.70 -16.09
CA ALA A 69 20.72 -13.51 -15.86
C ALA A 69 20.37 -12.02 -15.70
N PHE A 70 21.19 -11.23 -15.01
CA PHE A 70 20.97 -9.78 -14.87
C PHE A 70 21.09 -9.03 -16.21
N LYS A 71 22.01 -9.42 -17.10
CA LYS A 71 22.11 -8.83 -18.45
C LYS A 71 20.90 -9.16 -19.33
N GLU A 72 20.39 -10.37 -19.22
CA GLU A 72 19.17 -10.78 -19.93
C GLU A 72 17.96 -10.01 -19.43
N VAL A 73 17.84 -9.83 -18.11
CA VAL A 73 16.82 -8.97 -17.50
C VAL A 73 16.99 -7.52 -17.96
N GLU A 74 18.19 -6.96 -17.98
CA GLU A 74 18.44 -5.60 -18.49
C GLU A 74 17.98 -5.44 -19.94
N THR A 75 18.29 -6.42 -20.80
CA THR A 75 17.88 -6.42 -22.21
C THR A 75 16.35 -6.50 -22.34
N SER A 76 15.70 -7.39 -21.60
CA SER A 76 14.23 -7.53 -21.59
C SER A 76 13.53 -6.29 -21.04
N LEU A 77 14.07 -5.68 -19.98
CA LEU A 77 13.56 -4.43 -19.42
C LEU A 77 13.73 -3.28 -20.41
N GLN A 78 14.84 -3.20 -21.13
CA GLN A 78 15.07 -2.16 -22.13
C GLN A 78 14.09 -2.29 -23.31
N SER A 79 13.81 -3.51 -23.77
CA SER A 79 12.77 -3.76 -24.78
C SER A 79 11.36 -3.41 -24.26
N THR A 80 11.04 -3.77 -23.02
CA THR A 80 9.77 -3.44 -22.39
C THR A 80 9.61 -1.93 -22.19
N VAL A 81 10.69 -1.22 -21.86
CA VAL A 81 10.69 0.24 -21.71
C VAL A 81 10.53 0.94 -23.06
N GLN A 82 11.09 0.40 -24.15
CA GLN A 82 10.87 0.94 -25.49
C GLN A 82 9.43 0.71 -25.98
N GLU A 83 8.87 -0.47 -25.72
CA GLU A 83 7.46 -0.77 -26.02
C GLU A 83 6.51 0.05 -25.15
N ALA A 84 6.80 0.17 -23.85
CA ALA A 84 6.02 1.02 -22.95
C ALA A 84 6.17 2.50 -23.32
N GLY A 85 7.35 2.95 -23.75
CA GLY A 85 7.60 4.33 -24.18
C GLY A 85 6.75 4.74 -25.38
N GLY A 86 6.63 3.88 -26.40
CA GLY A 86 5.79 4.13 -27.57
C GLY A 86 4.29 4.14 -27.25
N ASN A 87 3.84 3.24 -26.37
CA ASN A 87 2.44 3.22 -25.93
C ASN A 87 2.12 4.35 -24.92
N LEU A 88 3.09 4.79 -24.12
CA LEU A 88 2.90 5.90 -23.18
C LEU A 88 2.83 7.25 -23.89
N SER A 89 3.57 7.47 -24.99
CA SER A 89 3.48 8.73 -25.73
C SER A 89 2.11 8.92 -26.38
N ASP A 90 1.58 7.88 -27.03
CA ASP A 90 0.23 7.91 -27.64
C ASP A 90 -0.87 8.04 -26.57
N GLN A 91 -0.65 7.46 -25.40
CA GLN A 91 -1.61 7.46 -24.31
C GLN A 91 -1.53 8.73 -23.43
N ALA A 92 -0.38 9.40 -23.36
CA ALA A 92 -0.17 10.64 -22.60
C ALA A 92 -0.93 11.83 -23.20
N ASP A 93 -1.01 11.92 -24.53
CA ASP A 93 -1.78 12.96 -25.22
C ASP A 93 -3.31 12.79 -25.02
N VAL A 94 -3.77 11.54 -24.88
CA VAL A 94 -5.18 11.21 -24.59
C VAL A 94 -5.54 11.47 -23.13
N TYR A 95 -4.65 11.18 -22.17
CA TYR A 95 -4.94 11.46 -20.75
C TYR A 95 -4.72 12.92 -20.36
N GLY A 96 -3.80 13.65 -21.00
CA GLY A 96 -3.58 15.08 -20.75
C GLY A 96 -4.80 15.96 -21.06
N SER A 97 -5.62 15.54 -22.04
CA SER A 97 -6.85 16.23 -22.42
C SER A 97 -8.07 15.85 -21.56
N HIS A 98 -8.14 14.61 -21.05
CA HIS A 98 -9.25 14.13 -20.22
C HIS A 98 -9.12 14.44 -18.71
N LEU A 99 -7.93 14.78 -18.20
CA LEU A 99 -7.76 15.19 -16.79
C LEU A 99 -8.27 16.61 -16.50
N ASN A 100 -8.53 17.43 -17.52
CA ASN A 100 -9.06 18.79 -17.37
C ASN A 100 -10.59 18.85 -17.21
N THR A 101 -11.31 17.74 -17.33
CA THR A 101 -12.77 17.70 -17.22
C THR A 101 -13.24 16.55 -16.34
N LEU A 102 -12.94 16.64 -15.04
CA LEU A 102 -13.72 15.88 -14.05
C LEU A 102 -15.16 16.46 -14.04
N PRO A 103 -16.21 15.69 -14.39
CA PRO A 103 -17.59 16.18 -14.48
C PRO A 103 -18.27 16.34 -13.11
N LEU A 104 -17.53 16.11 -12.04
CA LEU A 104 -18.01 16.22 -10.67
C LEU A 104 -17.35 17.43 -10.04
N ASP A 105 -18.12 18.51 -9.91
CA ASP A 105 -17.68 19.69 -9.19
C ASP A 105 -17.31 19.29 -7.76
N ALA A 106 -16.01 19.19 -7.50
CA ALA A 106 -15.48 18.79 -6.21
C ALA A 106 -16.00 19.69 -5.08
N LYS A 107 -16.35 20.95 -5.42
CA LYS A 107 -17.00 21.89 -4.49
C LYS A 107 -18.42 21.45 -4.14
N GLU A 108 -19.18 20.93 -5.10
CA GLU A 108 -20.54 20.44 -4.89
C GLU A 108 -20.54 19.15 -4.04
N VAL A 109 -19.63 18.21 -4.33
CA VAL A 109 -19.44 16.99 -3.53
C VAL A 109 -19.01 17.33 -2.11
N LEU A 110 -18.11 18.31 -1.93
CA LEU A 110 -17.69 18.81 -0.62
C LEU A 110 -18.86 19.50 0.12
N ALA A 111 -19.67 20.29 -0.57
CA ALA A 111 -20.84 20.95 0.02
C ALA A 111 -21.89 19.93 0.47
N LYS A 112 -22.12 18.87 -0.32
CA LYS A 112 -23.08 17.80 -0.01
C LYS A 112 -22.61 16.90 1.13
N SER A 113 -21.32 16.57 1.17
CA SER A 113 -20.72 15.78 2.26
C SER A 113 -20.62 16.56 3.58
N THR A 114 -20.43 17.89 3.53
CA THR A 114 -20.40 18.73 4.73
C THR A 114 -21.77 18.80 5.43
N ARG A 115 -22.88 18.62 4.70
CA ARG A 115 -24.24 18.58 5.29
C ARG A 115 -24.54 17.28 6.04
N GLN A 116 -23.82 16.18 5.79
CA GLN A 116 -24.07 14.91 6.48
C GLN A 116 -23.15 14.70 7.70
N GLY A 117 -23.63 15.19 8.84
CA GLY A 117 -23.75 14.31 10.02
C GLY A 117 -22.55 14.15 10.98
N ARG A 118 -21.38 14.77 10.77
CA ARG A 118 -20.30 14.73 11.79
C ARG A 118 -20.18 16.00 12.64
N LYS A 119 -20.68 17.13 12.15
CA LYS A 119 -20.67 18.43 12.87
C LYS A 119 -22.05 18.90 13.33
N SER A 120 -23.10 18.09 13.18
CA SER A 120 -24.41 18.48 13.69
C SER A 120 -24.40 18.53 15.22
N TRP A 121 -24.88 19.63 15.78
CA TRP A 121 -24.93 19.86 17.23
C TRP A 121 -25.69 18.74 17.98
N GLY A 122 -26.64 18.06 17.31
CA GLY A 122 -27.31 16.87 17.83
C GLY A 122 -26.39 15.66 18.02
N VAL A 123 -25.48 15.38 17.07
CA VAL A 123 -24.50 14.28 17.19
C VAL A 123 -23.49 14.55 18.30
N ARG A 124 -23.13 15.82 18.51
CA ARG A 124 -22.25 16.25 19.62
C ARG A 124 -22.91 16.08 20.99
N ARG A 125 -24.23 16.32 21.11
CA ARG A 125 -24.99 16.11 22.36
C ARG A 125 -25.30 14.63 22.65
N ALA A 126 -25.44 13.80 21.61
CA ALA A 126 -25.75 12.37 21.75
C ALA A 126 -24.51 11.50 22.05
N ALA A 127 -23.30 12.04 21.98
CA ALA A 127 -22.05 11.35 22.23
C ALA A 127 -21.78 11.15 23.75
N ARG A 128 -22.62 10.37 24.43
CA ARG A 128 -22.28 9.85 25.77
C ARG A 128 -21.14 8.82 25.64
N PRO A 129 -20.04 8.95 26.41
CA PRO A 129 -18.94 7.99 26.41
C PRO A 129 -19.42 6.55 26.67
N THR A 130 -18.69 5.57 26.11
CA THR A 130 -19.01 4.15 26.28
C THR A 130 -19.00 3.73 27.74
N TRP A 131 -18.02 4.20 28.53
CA TRP A 131 -17.94 3.92 29.97
C TRP A 131 -19.22 4.33 30.72
N TYR A 132 -19.83 5.48 30.37
CA TYR A 132 -21.04 5.96 31.01
C TYR A 132 -22.24 5.05 30.68
N LYS A 133 -22.35 4.61 29.42
CA LYS A 133 -23.40 3.65 29.00
C LYS A 133 -23.26 2.29 29.69
N HIS A 134 -22.02 1.84 29.92
CA HIS A 134 -21.76 0.62 30.70
C HIS A 134 -22.12 0.78 32.18
N SER A 135 -21.84 1.93 32.78
CA SER A 135 -22.17 2.20 34.20
C SER A 135 -23.67 2.36 34.47
N THR A 136 -24.42 2.89 33.50
CA THR A 136 -25.87 3.17 33.64
C THR A 136 -26.76 2.02 33.15
N GLY A 137 -26.18 0.88 32.76
CA GLY A 137 -26.92 -0.29 32.30
C GLY A 137 -27.66 -0.12 30.97
N VAL A 138 -27.34 0.93 30.20
CA VAL A 138 -27.99 1.19 28.91
C VAL A 138 -27.50 0.19 27.87
N ARG A 139 -28.44 -0.50 27.22
CA ARG A 139 -28.11 -1.50 26.18
C ARG A 139 -27.41 -0.84 24.99
N THR A 140 -26.18 -1.26 24.71
CA THR A 140 -25.34 -0.72 23.62
C THR A 140 -25.45 -1.49 22.31
N ARG A 141 -26.07 -2.67 22.31
CA ARG A 141 -26.24 -3.55 21.15
C ARG A 141 -27.71 -3.89 20.93
N VAL A 142 -28.13 -3.92 19.67
CA VAL A 142 -29.46 -4.38 19.25
C VAL A 142 -29.45 -5.91 19.21
N GLN A 143 -30.44 -6.56 19.85
CA GLN A 143 -30.61 -8.01 19.75
C GLN A 143 -31.17 -8.36 18.36
N SER A 144 -30.47 -9.21 17.61
CA SER A 144 -30.95 -9.71 16.31
C SER A 144 -32.27 -10.48 16.46
N GLY A 145 -33.08 -10.54 15.39
CA GLY A 145 -34.37 -11.26 15.39
C GLY A 145 -34.24 -12.72 15.87
N ALA A 146 -33.17 -13.41 15.45
CA ALA A 146 -32.86 -14.78 15.88
C ALA A 146 -32.58 -14.90 17.38
N ALA A 147 -31.90 -13.91 17.98
CA ALA A 147 -31.62 -13.90 19.43
C ALA A 147 -32.89 -13.66 20.27
N ARG A 148 -33.90 -12.99 19.71
CA ARG A 148 -35.22 -12.85 20.35
C ARG A 148 -35.99 -14.17 20.30
N MET A 149 -35.98 -14.85 19.16
CA MET A 149 -36.65 -16.15 18.97
C MET A 149 -36.12 -17.23 19.93
N LYS A 150 -34.79 -17.29 20.16
CA LYS A 150 -34.17 -18.28 21.06
C LYS A 150 -34.68 -18.23 22.51
N ARG A 151 -35.22 -17.08 22.97
CA ARG A 151 -35.79 -16.95 24.32
C ARG A 151 -37.16 -17.61 24.48
N PHE A 152 -37.87 -17.83 23.37
CA PHE A 152 -39.22 -18.41 23.37
C PHE A 152 -39.23 -19.88 22.94
N GLN A 153 -38.08 -20.48 22.64
CA GLN A 153 -37.94 -21.89 22.27
C GLN A 153 -37.70 -22.78 23.50
N TYR A 154 -38.56 -22.72 24.52
CA TYR A 154 -38.61 -23.71 25.60
C TYR A 154 -40.01 -23.71 26.22
N SER A 155 -40.96 -24.43 25.61
CA SER A 155 -42.15 -25.00 26.26
C SER A 155 -42.99 -25.79 25.25
N ALA A 156 -42.39 -26.80 24.61
CA ALA A 156 -43.15 -27.70 23.73
C ALA A 156 -42.61 -29.14 23.79
N ASN A 157 -42.21 -29.60 24.98
CA ASN A 157 -41.91 -31.01 25.26
C ASN A 157 -42.15 -31.26 26.76
N ASN A 158 -43.41 -31.44 27.14
CA ASN A 158 -43.83 -32.32 28.23
C ASN A 158 -45.37 -32.42 28.21
N THR A 159 -45.84 -33.67 28.19
CA THR A 159 -47.21 -34.21 28.03
C THR A 159 -47.71 -34.34 26.60
#